data_AF-A0A2P6Q2Y9-F1
#
_entry.id   AF-A0A2P6Q2Y9-F1
#
_cell.length_a   1.000
_cell.length_b   1.000
_cell.length_c   1.000
_cell.angle_alpha   90.00
_cell.angle_beta   90.00
_cell.angle_gamma   90.00
#
_symmetry.space_group_name_H-M   'P 1'
#
loop_
_entity.id
_entity.type
_entity.pdbx_description
1 polymer ?
#
loop_
_entity_poly.entity_id
_entity_poly.type
_entity_poly.pdbx_seq_one_letter_code
_entity_poly.pdbx_strand_id
1 'polypeptide(L)' 'MTTSRRLTSRKVERFDKKITKRGAVPQKTAKRGRDYPVGPILLGFFIFVVIGSSLFQIIRSGLNSV' A
#
# COMPACT_ATOMS: atom_id res chain seq x y z
N MET A 1 -2.03 -34.11 -34.68
CA MET A 1 -2.29 -32.89 -33.87
C MET A 1 -2.67 -31.76 -34.84
N THR A 2 -3.96 -31.48 -35.04
CA THR A 2 -4.45 -30.48 -36.01
C THR A 2 -5.12 -29.32 -35.27
N THR A 3 -4.34 -28.59 -34.46
CA THR A 3 -4.84 -27.34 -33.86
C THR A 3 -4.87 -26.24 -34.91
N SER A 4 -6.04 -25.63 -35.09
CA SER A 4 -6.29 -24.44 -35.92
C SER A 4 -5.16 -23.39 -35.81
N ARG A 5 -4.62 -22.94 -36.95
CA ARG A 5 -3.54 -21.94 -37.04
C ARG A 5 -3.80 -20.66 -36.23
N ARG A 6 -5.07 -20.25 -36.12
CA ARG A 6 -5.49 -19.04 -35.36
C ARG A 6 -5.38 -19.21 -33.84
N LEU A 7 -5.50 -20.44 -33.34
CA LEU A 7 -5.36 -20.73 -31.91
C LEU A 7 -3.89 -20.85 -31.51
N THR A 8 -3.07 -21.42 -32.39
CA THR A 8 -1.62 -21.52 -32.18
C THR A 8 -0.96 -20.15 -32.15
N SER A 9 -1.32 -19.24 -33.06
CA SER A 9 -0.76 -17.88 -33.08
C SER A 9 -1.07 -17.08 -31.79
N ARG A 10 -2.31 -17.13 -31.31
CA ARG A 10 -2.69 -16.52 -30.02
C ARG A 10 -1.97 -17.14 -28.83
N LYS A 11 -1.71 -18.45 -28.89
CA LYS A 11 -1.00 -19.16 -27.82
C LYS A 11 0.47 -18.75 -27.79
N VAL A 12 1.12 -18.63 -28.95
CA VAL A 12 2.49 -18.13 -29.11
C VAL A 12 2.59 -16.68 -28.59
N GLU A 13 1.68 -15.79 -28.99
CA GLU A 13 1.68 -14.39 -28.54
C GLU A 13 1.55 -14.27 -27.01
N ARG A 14 0.74 -15.12 -26.38
CA ARG A 14 0.60 -15.16 -24.91
C ARG A 14 1.84 -15.70 -24.22
N PHE A 15 2.54 -16.65 -24.81
CA PHE A 15 3.80 -17.17 -24.28
C PHE A 15 4.94 -16.16 -24.42
N ASP A 16 5.02 -15.49 -25.57
CA ASP A 16 6.02 -14.46 -25.85
C ASP A 16 5.90 -13.25 -24.90
N LYS A 17 4.65 -12.84 -24.61
CA LYS A 17 4.32 -11.85 -23.57
C LYS A 17 4.64 -12.30 -22.14
N LYS A 18 4.77 -13.61 -21.88
CA LYS A 18 5.20 -14.14 -20.57
C LYS A 18 6.73 -14.28 -20.49
N ILE A 19 7.42 -14.45 -21.61
CA ILE A 19 8.90 -14.49 -21.69
C ILE A 19 9.47 -13.09 -21.47
N THR A 20 8.93 -12.07 -22.12
CA THR A 20 9.33 -10.65 -21.91
C THR A 20 8.98 -10.12 -20.52
N LYS A 21 8.08 -10.80 -19.80
CA LYS A 21 7.78 -10.55 -18.38
C LYS A 21 8.56 -11.45 -17.41
N ARG A 22 9.33 -12.43 -17.92
CA ARG A 22 10.18 -13.29 -17.10
C ARG A 22 11.44 -12.51 -16.75
N GLY A 23 11.56 -12.09 -15.50
CA GLY A 23 12.64 -11.21 -15.01
C GLY A 23 12.22 -9.75 -14.82
N ALA A 24 11.17 -9.30 -15.52
CA ALA A 24 10.43 -8.09 -15.13
C ALA A 24 9.39 -8.46 -14.06
N VAL A 25 9.87 -9.00 -12.93
CA VAL A 25 9.21 -8.70 -11.67
C VAL A 25 9.18 -7.17 -11.67
N PRO A 26 8.01 -6.51 -11.64
CA PRO A 26 8.01 -5.15 -11.17
C PRO A 26 8.60 -5.31 -9.78
N GLN A 27 9.89 -5.02 -9.65
CA GLN A 27 10.40 -4.60 -8.37
C GLN A 27 9.44 -3.47 -8.06
N LYS A 28 8.47 -3.74 -7.21
CA LYS A 28 8.02 -2.77 -6.25
C LYS A 28 9.31 -2.49 -5.46
N THR A 29 10.36 -1.86 -6.00
CA THR A 29 10.50 -0.41 -5.97
C THR A 29 9.30 0.18 -5.24
N ALA A 30 9.26 -0.07 -3.92
CA ALA A 30 9.63 0.97 -2.99
C ALA A 30 9.35 2.37 -3.56
N LYS A 31 8.10 2.60 -3.99
CA LYS A 31 7.65 3.93 -4.37
C LYS A 31 7.67 4.73 -3.08
N ARG A 32 8.78 5.45 -2.91
CA ARG A 32 9.08 6.44 -1.87
C ARG A 32 9.08 5.91 -0.44
N GLY A 33 10.28 5.50 -0.02
CA GLY A 33 10.96 6.04 1.15
C GLY A 33 10.20 6.07 2.48
N ARG A 34 10.74 5.27 3.41
CA ARG A 34 10.44 5.23 4.86
C ARG A 34 9.26 4.32 5.21
N ASP A 35 9.56 3.03 5.24
CA ASP A 35 8.82 2.06 6.05
C ASP A 35 9.05 2.38 7.52
N TYR A 36 8.42 3.47 8.01
CA TYR A 36 8.12 3.51 9.43
C TYR A 36 7.21 2.29 9.68
N PRO A 37 7.50 1.45 10.69
CA PRO A 37 6.68 0.27 10.98
C PRO A 37 5.23 0.66 11.29
N VAL A 38 5.00 1.95 11.55
CA VAL A 38 3.69 2.60 11.62
C VAL A 38 3.45 3.39 10.33
N GLY A 39 2.40 3.01 9.60
CA GLY A 39 1.99 3.73 8.39
C GLY A 39 1.58 5.18 8.69
N PRO A 40 1.57 6.08 7.68
CA PRO A 40 1.23 7.49 7.87
C PRO A 40 -0.15 7.71 8.51
N ILE A 41 -1.10 6.80 8.29
CA ILE A 41 -2.42 6.80 8.93
C ILE A 41 -2.31 6.56 10.45
N LEU A 42 -1.56 5.53 10.87
CA LEU A 42 -1.33 5.21 12.28
C LEU A 42 -0.54 6.31 12.99
N LEU A 43 0.45 6.90 12.31
CA LEU A 43 1.24 7.99 12.86
C LEU A 43 0.39 9.25 13.06
N GLY A 44 -0.46 9.60 12.09
CA GLY A 44 -1.43 10.70 12.21
C GLY A 44 -2.45 10.47 13.33
N PHE A 45 -2.97 9.24 13.44
CA PHE A 45 -3.89 8.85 14.50
C PHE A 45 -3.23 8.94 15.89
N PHE A 46 -1.99 8.47 16.02
CA PHE A 46 -1.24 8.53 17.28
C PHE A 46 -1.09 9.97 17.78
N ILE A 47 -0.64 10.88 16.90
CA ILE A 47 -0.48 12.30 17.22
C ILE A 47 -1.83 12.94 17.59
N PHE A 48 -2.89 12.65 16.83
CA PHE A 48 -4.23 13.15 17.09
C PHE A 48 -4.77 12.73 18.47
N VAL A 49 -4.63 11.45 18.83
CA VAL A 49 -5.09 10.93 20.12
C VAL A 49 -4.29 11.53 21.27
N VAL A 50 -2.97 11.64 21.15
CA VAL A 50 -2.10 12.20 22.19
C VAL A 50 -2.39 13.68 22.45
N ILE A 51 -2.48 14.50 21.39
CA ILE A 51 -2.77 15.93 21.52
C ILE A 51 -4.22 16.15 21.97
N GLY A 52 -5.18 15.44 21.35
CA GLY A 52 -6.60 15.58 21.65
C GLY A 52 -6.95 15.18 23.08
N SER A 53 -6.36 14.11 23.60
CA SER A 53 -6.58 13.68 25.00
C SER A 53 -6.01 14.67 26.00
N SER A 54 -4.88 15.30 25.71
CA SER A 54 -4.25 16.31 26.57
C SER A 54 -5.11 17.58 26.66
N LEU A 55 -5.61 18.07 25.52
CA LEU A 55 -6.51 19.23 25.49
C LEU A 55 -7.85 18.95 26.21
N PHE A 56 -8.43 17.77 25.97
CA PHE A 56 -9.65 17.36 26.63
C PHE A 56 -9.48 17.25 28.15
N GLN A 57 -8.32 16.79 28.61
CA GLN A 57 -7.96 16.78 30.03
C GLN A 57 -7.89 18.18 30.64
N ILE A 58 -7.31 19.16 29.94
CA ILE A 58 -7.20 20.54 30.46
C ILE A 58 -8.58 21.18 30.58
N ILE A 59 -9.44 21.05 29.56
CA ILE A 59 -10.80 21.59 29.59
C ILE A 59 -11.61 20.90 30.71
N ARG A 60 -11.53 19.58 30.81
CA ARG A 60 -12.24 18.82 31.86
C ARG A 60 -11.69 19.10 33.26
N SER A 61 -10.38 19.19 33.45
CA SER A 61 -9.77 19.52 34.74
C SER A 61 -10.10 20.94 35.16
N GLY A 62 -10.00 21.92 34.26
CA GLY A 62 -10.35 23.31 34.57
C GLY A 62 -11.82 23.53 34.89
N LEU A 63 -12.72 22.70 34.33
CA LEU A 63 -14.15 22.72 34.65
C LEU A 63 -14.48 22.00 35.97
N ASN A 64 -13.74 20.95 36.32
CA ASN A 64 -13.96 20.14 37.54
C ASN A 64 -13.12 20.59 38.74
N SER A 65 -12.24 21.58 38.58
CA SER A 65 -11.43 22.16 39.66
C SER A 65 -12.10 23.35 40.34
N VAL A 66 -13.39 23.59 40.10
CA VAL A 66 -14.27 24.56 40.77
C VAL A 66 -15.20 23.82 41.72
#